data_AF-A0A2S4KS13-F1
#
_entry.id   AF-A0A2S4KS13-F1
#
_cell.length_a   1.000
_cell.length_b   1.000
_cell.length_c   1.000
_cell.angle_alpha   90.00
_cell.angle_beta   90.00
_cell.angle_gamma   90.00
#
_symmetry.space_group_name_H-M   'P 1'
#
loop_
_entity.id
_entity.type
_entity.pdbx_description
1 polymer ?
#
loop_
_entity_poly.entity_id
_entity_poly.type
_entity_poly.pdbx_seq_one_letter_code
_entity_poly.pdbx_strand_id
1 'polypeptide(L)'
;MRTALLEIRSLDSSFIFPARDKQPFAHGDPTLKNVIFVGDSNHAVSPFAGNGANLALKDGWDLASQLCAGASLDEAVAAYDKLALPRAVKTIKTSHGRIGFAHYTGIRYYAFRIMLSFGSWFMWLTGR
;
A
#
# COMPACT_ATOMS: atom_id res chain seq x y z
N MET A 1 31.88 -1.26 26.87
CA MET A 1 30.59 -0.94 26.22
C MET A 1 30.20 -2.17 25.39
N ARG A 2 29.20 -2.94 25.83
CA ARG A 2 28.85 -4.25 25.24
C ARG A 2 28.01 -4.05 23.97
N THR A 3 28.48 -4.65 22.88
CA THR A 3 27.77 -4.82 21.61
C THR A 3 26.56 -5.73 21.86
N ALA A 4 25.34 -5.18 21.79
CA ALA A 4 24.12 -5.97 21.78
C ALA A 4 23.89 -6.51 20.36
N LEU A 5 24.54 -7.63 20.04
CA LEU A 5 24.13 -8.45 18.90
C LEU A 5 22.87 -9.21 19.34
N LEU A 6 21.72 -8.82 18.78
CA LEU A 6 20.49 -9.60 18.89
C LEU A 6 20.73 -10.94 18.18
N GLU A 7 20.94 -11.97 18.98
CA GLU A 7 20.98 -13.36 18.55
C GLU A 7 19.58 -13.76 18.06
N ILE A 8 19.40 -13.87 16.74
CA ILE A 8 18.15 -14.35 16.12
C ILE A 8 17.98 -15.83 16.53
N ARG A 9 17.25 -16.05 17.63
CA ARG A 9 16.91 -17.37 18.15
C ARG A 9 15.75 -17.96 17.32
N SER A 10 16.02 -19.10 16.68
CA SER A 10 15.14 -19.94 15.84
C SER A 10 14.89 -19.45 14.41
N LEU A 11 15.25 -20.30 13.44
CA LEU A 11 14.93 -20.11 12.01
C LEU A 11 13.45 -20.38 11.70
N ASP A 12 12.69 -20.90 12.66
CA ASP A 12 11.28 -21.28 12.53
C ASP A 12 10.33 -20.06 12.37
N SER A 13 10.84 -18.84 12.61
CA SER A 13 10.09 -17.59 12.40
C SER A 13 10.47 -16.85 11.12
N SER A 14 11.25 -17.46 10.23
CA SER A 14 11.61 -16.86 8.94
C SER A 14 10.56 -17.17 7.87
N PHE A 15 10.06 -16.12 7.21
CA PHE A 15 9.07 -16.24 6.15
C PHE A 15 9.60 -15.59 4.87
N ILE A 16 9.39 -16.27 3.74
CA ILE A 16 9.66 -15.72 2.42
C ILE A 16 8.31 -15.28 1.84
N PHE A 17 8.11 -13.97 1.76
CA PHE A 17 6.92 -13.39 1.16
C PHE A 17 7.25 -12.86 -0.24
N PRO A 18 6.67 -13.45 -1.32
CA PRO A 18 6.82 -12.87 -2.64
C PRO A 18 6.07 -11.54 -2.69
N ALA A 19 6.77 -10.48 -3.08
CA ALA A 19 6.20 -9.14 -3.17
C ALA A 19 5.35 -8.98 -4.44
N ARG A 20 4.17 -9.61 -4.43
CA ARG A 20 3.15 -9.48 -5.49
C ARG A 20 2.03 -8.55 -5.04
N ASP A 21 1.37 -7.96 -6.02
CA ASP A 21 0.12 -7.24 -5.84
C ASP A 21 -0.88 -7.57 -6.96
N LYS A 22 -2.11 -7.11 -6.78
CA LYS A 22 -3.24 -7.28 -7.69
C LYS A 22 -3.92 -5.93 -7.87
N GLN A 23 -4.21 -5.57 -9.12
CA GLN A 23 -4.97 -4.35 -9.40
C GLN A 23 -6.42 -4.47 -8.91
N PRO A 24 -6.98 -3.38 -8.34
CA PRO A 24 -8.39 -3.34 -7.95
C PRO A 24 -9.31 -3.41 -9.17
N PHE A 25 -10.55 -3.84 -8.95
CA PHE A 25 -11.60 -3.87 -9.97
C PHE A 25 -12.94 -3.42 -9.38
N ALA A 26 -13.81 -2.87 -10.25
CA ALA A 26 -15.13 -2.38 -9.86
C ALA A 26 -16.17 -3.52 -9.80
N HIS A 27 -17.18 -3.35 -8.96
CA HIS A 27 -18.30 -4.28 -8.75
C HIS A 27 -19.43 -4.04 -9.76
N GLY A 28 -19.15 -4.29 -11.04
CA GLY A 28 -20.10 -4.10 -12.14
C GLY A 28 -20.55 -5.37 -12.85
N ASP A 29 -20.00 -6.53 -12.48
CA ASP A 29 -20.30 -7.81 -13.14
C ASP A 29 -21.68 -8.34 -12.71
N PRO A 30 -22.66 -8.47 -13.63
CA PRO A 30 -23.99 -8.98 -13.29
C PRO A 30 -23.98 -10.42 -12.73
N THR A 31 -22.95 -11.21 -13.05
CA THR A 31 -22.81 -12.60 -12.56
C THR A 31 -22.41 -12.68 -11.09
N LEU A 32 -21.82 -11.61 -10.55
CA LEU A 32 -21.40 -11.49 -9.15
C LEU A 32 -22.28 -10.50 -8.37
N LYS A 33 -23.54 -10.38 -8.76
CA LYS A 33 -24.49 -9.49 -8.08
C LYS A 33 -24.58 -9.81 -6.58
N ASN A 34 -24.59 -8.77 -5.75
CA ASN A 34 -24.59 -8.84 -4.29
C ASN A 34 -23.31 -9.40 -3.65
N VAL A 35 -22.23 -9.56 -4.42
CA VAL A 35 -20.90 -9.91 -3.89
C VAL A 35 -20.01 -8.67 -3.91
N ILE A 36 -19.44 -8.32 -2.76
CA ILE A 36 -18.56 -7.16 -2.61
C ILE A 36 -17.20 -7.63 -2.07
N PHE A 37 -16.15 -7.38 -2.84
CA PHE A 37 -14.76 -7.67 -2.54
C PHE A 37 -14.10 -6.46 -1.84
N VAL A 38 -13.47 -6.74 -0.71
CA VAL A 38 -12.74 -5.76 0.11
C VAL A 38 -11.35 -6.30 0.47
N GLY A 39 -10.43 -5.41 0.83
CA GLY A 39 -9.06 -5.80 1.17
C GLY A 39 -8.37 -6.58 0.06
N ASP A 40 -7.55 -7.56 0.44
CA ASP A 40 -6.71 -8.32 -0.51
C ASP A 40 -7.52 -9.10 -1.57
N SER A 41 -8.78 -9.43 -1.29
CA SER A 41 -9.66 -10.07 -2.28
C SER A 41 -9.91 -9.16 -3.51
N ASN A 42 -9.92 -7.83 -3.30
CA ASN A 42 -10.04 -6.83 -4.35
C ASN A 42 -8.67 -6.31 -4.79
N HIS A 43 -7.86 -5.86 -3.84
CA HIS A 43 -6.64 -5.07 -4.08
C HIS A 43 -5.45 -5.49 -3.20
N ALA A 44 -5.07 -6.77 -3.29
CA ALA A 44 -3.85 -7.24 -2.64
C ALA A 44 -2.66 -6.34 -2.97
N VAL A 45 -1.98 -5.83 -1.94
CA VAL A 45 -0.82 -4.97 -2.09
C VAL A 45 0.44 -5.66 -1.58
N SER A 46 1.58 -5.35 -2.18
CA SER A 46 2.84 -5.91 -1.73
C SER A 46 3.18 -5.43 -0.31
N PRO A 47 3.97 -6.19 0.47
CA PRO A 47 4.39 -5.78 1.82
C PRO A 47 5.06 -4.39 1.88
N PHE A 48 5.66 -3.95 0.77
CA PHE A 48 6.31 -2.64 0.63
C PHE A 48 5.33 -1.45 0.55
N ALA A 49 4.03 -1.71 0.37
CA ALA A 49 3.00 -0.71 0.53
C ALA A 49 2.90 -0.25 1.99
N GLY A 50 3.06 -1.19 2.94
CA GLY A 50 3.08 -0.93 4.38
C GLY A 50 1.73 -0.50 4.99
N ASN A 51 0.65 -0.54 4.20
CA ASN A 51 -0.66 -0.04 4.60
C ASN A 51 -1.85 -0.87 4.07
N GLY A 52 -1.62 -2.12 3.63
CA GLY A 52 -2.70 -2.99 3.12
C GLY A 52 -3.82 -3.22 4.13
N ALA A 53 -3.49 -3.47 5.39
CA ALA A 53 -4.48 -3.61 6.46
C ALA A 53 -5.31 -2.32 6.68
N ASN A 54 -4.66 -1.15 6.64
CA ASN A 54 -5.36 0.14 6.75
C ASN A 54 -6.29 0.38 5.56
N LEU A 55 -5.90 -0.08 4.37
CA LEU A 55 -6.70 0.00 3.18
C LEU A 55 -7.98 -0.85 3.32
N ALA A 56 -7.84 -2.10 3.77
CA ALA A 56 -8.96 -3.00 4.04
C ALA A 56 -9.90 -2.47 5.14
N LEU A 57 -9.34 -1.93 6.24
CA LEU A 57 -10.13 -1.30 7.29
C LEU A 57 -10.96 -0.13 6.75
N LYS A 58 -10.37 0.69 5.88
CA LYS A 58 -11.11 1.81 5.31
C LYS A 58 -12.13 1.38 4.26
N ASP A 59 -11.94 0.25 3.59
CA ASP A 59 -13.00 -0.31 2.76
C ASP A 59 -14.23 -0.66 3.61
N GLY A 60 -14.04 -1.30 4.76
CA GLY A 60 -15.12 -1.62 5.68
C GLY A 60 -15.88 -0.36 6.13
N TRP A 61 -15.14 0.70 6.48
CA TRP A 61 -15.74 1.98 6.85
C TRP A 61 -16.54 2.62 5.71
N ASP A 62 -15.92 2.76 4.53
CA ASP A 62 -16.52 3.45 3.40
C ASP A 62 -17.73 2.67 2.88
N LEU A 63 -17.62 1.34 2.75
CA LEU A 63 -18.72 0.47 2.34
C LEU A 63 -19.90 0.55 3.32
N ALA A 64 -19.66 0.40 4.63
CA ALA A 64 -20.72 0.53 5.63
C ALA A 64 -21.39 1.91 5.58
N SER A 65 -20.60 2.97 5.42
CA SER A 65 -21.12 4.34 5.30
C SER A 65 -22.02 4.51 4.07
N GLN A 66 -21.61 3.98 2.91
CA GLN A 66 -22.44 4.05 1.70
C GLN A 66 -23.69 3.19 1.80
N LEU A 67 -23.60 2.01 2.43
CA LEU A 67 -24.76 1.13 2.65
C LEU A 67 -25.81 1.77 3.57
N CYS A 68 -25.39 2.53 4.58
CA CYS A 68 -26.32 3.23 5.47
C CYS A 68 -26.97 4.47 4.83
N ALA A 69 -26.32 5.09 3.85
CA ALA A 69 -26.78 6.33 3.23
C ALA A 69 -27.51 6.15 1.89
N GLY A 70 -27.23 5.06 1.16
CA GLY A 70 -27.74 4.82 -0.18
C GLY A 70 -29.20 4.38 -0.23
N ALA A 71 -29.88 4.67 -1.33
CA ALA A 71 -31.26 4.21 -1.56
C ALA A 71 -31.32 2.77 -2.08
N SER A 72 -30.21 2.26 -2.64
CA SER A 72 -30.09 0.89 -3.14
C SER A 72 -28.68 0.33 -2.94
N LEU A 73 -28.55 -1.00 -2.96
CA LEU A 73 -27.25 -1.68 -2.87
C LEU A 73 -26.34 -1.30 -4.04
N ASP A 74 -26.86 -1.27 -5.27
CA ASP A 74 -26.08 -0.96 -6.47
C ASP A 74 -25.52 0.48 -6.41
N GLU A 75 -26.32 1.45 -5.93
CA GLU A 75 -25.87 2.82 -5.73
C GLU A 75 -24.79 2.92 -4.65
N ALA A 76 -24.99 2.26 -3.50
CA ALA A 76 -24.04 2.25 -2.41
C ALA A 76 -22.68 1.65 -2.82
N VAL A 77 -22.71 0.52 -3.54
CA VAL A 77 -21.50 -0.16 -4.02
C VAL A 77 -20.78 0.69 -5.08
N ALA A 78 -21.51 1.31 -6.00
CA ALA A 78 -20.91 2.22 -6.98
C ALA A 78 -20.28 3.46 -6.32
N ALA A 79 -20.88 3.99 -5.26
CA ALA A 79 -20.31 5.08 -4.47
C ALA A 79 -19.05 4.65 -3.71
N TYR A 80 -19.05 3.44 -3.15
CA TYR A 80 -17.89 2.84 -2.49
C TYR A 80 -16.73 2.66 -3.49
N ASP A 81 -16.98 2.12 -4.68
CA ASP A 81 -15.96 1.91 -5.71
C ASP A 81 -15.27 3.22 -6.13
N LYS A 82 -16.05 4.31 -6.26
CA LYS A 82 -15.50 5.64 -6.57
C LYS A 82 -14.48 6.13 -5.53
N LEU A 83 -14.60 5.68 -4.28
CA LEU A 83 -13.68 6.02 -3.19
C LEU A 83 -12.52 5.02 -3.11
N ALA A 84 -12.81 3.72 -3.18
CA ALA A 84 -11.86 2.66 -2.90
C ALA A 84 -10.85 2.44 -4.04
N LEU A 85 -11.30 2.43 -5.30
CA LEU A 85 -10.45 2.08 -6.44
C LEU A 85 -9.26 3.05 -6.61
N PRO A 86 -9.45 4.40 -6.64
CA PRO A 86 -8.32 5.32 -6.80
C PRO A 86 -7.32 5.24 -5.64
N ARG A 87 -7.82 4.99 -4.43
CA ARG A 87 -7.00 4.84 -3.22
C ARG A 87 -6.11 3.60 -3.30
N ALA A 88 -6.68 2.47 -3.72
CA ALA A 88 -5.94 1.22 -3.91
C ALA A 88 -4.88 1.35 -5.01
N VAL A 89 -5.25 1.89 -6.19
CA VAL A 89 -4.30 2.12 -7.30
C VAL A 89 -3.13 3.01 -6.86
N LYS A 90 -3.42 4.10 -6.13
CA LYS A 90 -2.38 4.99 -5.61
C LYS A 90 -1.41 4.24 -4.69
N THR A 91 -1.93 3.39 -3.80
CA THR A 91 -1.14 2.60 -2.86
C THR A 91 -0.19 1.64 -3.60
N ILE A 92 -0.70 0.90 -4.58
CA ILE A 92 0.11 0.00 -5.42
C ILE A 92 1.20 0.78 -6.17
N LYS A 93 0.84 1.90 -6.80
CA LYS A 93 1.81 2.75 -7.53
C LYS A 93 2.91 3.28 -6.62
N THR A 94 2.57 3.74 -5.42
CA THR A 94 3.55 4.17 -4.43
C THR A 94 4.46 3.02 -4.00
N SER A 95 3.90 1.83 -3.79
CA SER A 95 4.68 0.62 -3.47
C SER A 95 5.69 0.29 -4.56
N HIS A 96 5.25 0.24 -5.82
CA HIS A 96 6.14 0.04 -6.97
C HIS A 96 7.24 1.10 -7.06
N GLY A 97 6.92 2.36 -6.78
CA GLY A 97 7.91 3.44 -6.71
C GLY A 97 8.97 3.20 -5.63
N ARG A 98 8.57 2.74 -4.44
CA ARG A 98 9.50 2.39 -3.34
C ARG A 98 10.38 1.20 -3.69
N ILE A 99 9.81 0.15 -4.28
CA ILE A 99 10.56 -1.00 -4.75
C ILE A 99 11.57 -0.55 -5.81
N GLY A 100 11.14 0.22 -6.81
CA GLY A 100 12.02 0.76 -7.84
C GLY A 100 13.18 1.57 -7.26
N PHE A 101 12.87 2.47 -6.32
CA PHE A 101 13.86 3.25 -5.59
C PHE A 101 14.87 2.37 -4.82
N ALA A 102 14.40 1.35 -4.10
CA ALA A 102 15.25 0.42 -3.36
C ALA A 102 16.18 -0.42 -4.27
N HIS A 103 15.81 -0.57 -5.54
CA HIS A 103 16.61 -1.27 -6.56
C HIS A 103 17.45 -0.32 -7.43
N TYR A 104 17.59 0.96 -7.06
CA TYR A 104 18.49 1.86 -7.79
C TYR A 104 19.94 1.38 -7.70
N THR A 105 20.55 1.20 -8.87
CA THR A 105 21.96 0.84 -9.04
C THR A 105 22.64 1.80 -10.02
N GLY A 106 23.97 1.76 -10.09
CA GLY A 106 24.77 2.59 -11.00
C GLY A 106 24.50 4.09 -10.82
N ILE A 107 24.35 4.81 -11.93
CA ILE A 107 24.20 6.28 -11.92
C ILE A 107 22.98 6.76 -11.12
N ARG A 108 21.88 5.99 -11.10
CA ARG A 108 20.65 6.35 -10.36
C ARG A 108 20.89 6.34 -8.86
N TYR A 109 21.67 5.38 -8.37
CA TYR A 109 22.08 5.28 -6.98
C TYR A 109 22.95 6.48 -6.56
N TYR A 110 23.98 6.80 -7.35
CA TYR A 110 24.88 7.92 -7.05
C TYR A 110 24.15 9.27 -7.10
N ALA A 111 23.32 9.51 -8.12
CA ALA A 111 22.52 10.72 -8.21
C ALA A 111 21.59 10.88 -7.00
N PHE A 112 20.91 9.80 -6.58
CA PHE A 112 20.08 9.83 -5.39
C PHE A 112 20.89 10.08 -4.11
N ARG A 113 22.05 9.44 -3.97
CA ARG A 113 22.94 9.66 -2.82
C ARG A 113 23.41 11.11 -2.71
N ILE A 114 23.76 11.72 -3.84
CA ILE A 114 24.14 13.14 -3.90
C ILE A 114 22.96 14.00 -3.46
N MET A 115 21.77 13.75 -4.00
CA MET A 115 20.54 14.47 -3.61
C MET A 115 20.29 14.40 -2.10
N LEU A 116 20.40 13.21 -1.47
CA LEU A 116 20.25 13.08 -0.02
C LEU A 116 21.33 13.83 0.76
N SER A 117 22.60 13.75 0.36
CA SER A 117 23.70 14.46 1.02
C SER A 117 23.50 15.98 0.97
N PHE A 118 23.09 16.51 -0.18
CA PHE A 118 22.76 17.93 -0.32
C PHE A 118 21.56 18.33 0.53
N GLY A 119 20.50 17.52 0.55
CA GLY A 119 19.33 17.77 1.40
C GLY A 119 19.69 17.79 2.88
N SER A 120 20.49 16.83 3.35
CA SER A 120 20.98 16.77 4.73
C SER A 120 21.86 17.96 5.09
N TRP A 121 22.75 18.37 4.19
CA TRP A 121 23.60 19.54 4.38
C TRP A 121 22.78 20.83 4.43
N PHE A 122 21.79 20.97 3.55
CA PHE A 122 20.88 22.11 3.54
C PHE A 122 20.02 22.18 4.80
N MET A 123 19.45 21.07 5.26
CA MET A 123 18.68 21.03 6.51
C MET A 123 19.55 21.47 7.71
N TRP A 124 20.78 20.94 7.79
CA TRP A 124 21.78 21.37 8.78
C TRP A 124 22.06 22.87 8.73
N LEU A 125 22.26 23.45 7.54
CA LEU A 125 22.46 24.91 7.38
C LEU A 125 21.26 25.73 7.83
N THR A 126 20.04 25.24 7.59
CA THR A 126 18.80 25.95 7.95
C THR A 126 18.35 25.72 9.40
N GLY A 127 19.13 24.96 10.19
CA GLY A 127 18.81 24.67 11.59
C GLY A 127 17.54 23.82 11.78
N ARG A 128 17.19 23.00 10.77
CA ARG A 128 16.03 22.10 10.78
C ARG A 128 16.45 20.65 10.90
#